data_AF-C6XYU5-F1
#
_entry.id   AF-C6XYU5-F1
#
_cell.length_a   1.000
_cell.length_b   1.000
_cell.length_c   1.000
_cell.angle_alpha   90.00
_cell.angle_beta   90.00
_cell.angle_gamma   90.00
#
_symmetry.space_group_name_H-M   'P 1'
#
loop_
_entity.id
_entity.type
_entity.pdbx_description
1 polymer ?
#
loop_
_entity_poly.entity_id
_entity_poly.type
_entity_poly.pdbx_seq_one_letter_code
_entity_poly.pdbx_strand_id
1 'polypeptide(L)' 'MSNLKSHTEPIEIKSISDLEQGDKIINLGKVLEIEESAEFYAIIILRMNQKQVFKFEKNTSLYLSKEVEPG' A
#
# COMPACT_ATOMS: atom_id res chain seq x y z
N MET A 1 7.26 -31.60 8.41
CA MET A 1 8.00 -30.50 7.76
C MET A 1 6.98 -29.65 7.04
N SER A 2 6.67 -28.46 7.55
CA SER A 2 5.69 -27.56 6.95
C SER A 2 6.24 -27.01 5.64
N ASN A 3 5.55 -27.27 4.54
CA ASN A 3 5.80 -26.64 3.24
C ASN A 3 5.65 -25.13 3.40
N LEU A 4 6.76 -24.39 3.55
CA LEU A 4 6.75 -22.95 3.29
C LEU A 4 6.53 -22.78 1.79
N LYS A 5 5.28 -22.60 1.38
CA LYS A 5 4.99 -21.99 0.08
C LYS A 5 5.60 -20.59 0.13
N SER A 6 6.68 -20.36 -0.61
CA SER A 6 7.18 -19.01 -0.84
C SER A 6 6.13 -18.27 -1.66
N HIS A 7 5.23 -17.55 -1.01
CA HIS A 7 4.34 -16.60 -1.68
C HIS A 7 5.20 -15.39 -2.06
N THR A 8 5.84 -15.45 -3.23
CA THR A 8 6.31 -14.24 -3.91
C THR A 8 5.07 -13.53 -4.46
N GLU A 9 4.50 -12.64 -3.65
CA GLU A 9 3.52 -11.67 -4.14
C GLU A 9 4.20 -10.80 -5.21
N PRO A 10 3.60 -10.61 -6.39
CA PRO A 10 4.15 -9.71 -7.41
C PRO A 10 4.30 -8.30 -6.83
N ILE A 11 5.44 -7.68 -7.08
CA ILE A 11 5.69 -6.29 -6.70
C ILE A 11 5.35 -5.38 -7.88
N GLU A 12 4.56 -4.36 -7.62
CA GLU A 12 4.24 -3.29 -8.56
C GLU A 12 4.77 -1.96 -8.02
N ILE A 13 5.11 -1.03 -8.92
CA ILE A 13 5.45 0.34 -8.57
C ILE A 13 4.37 1.24 -9.13
N LYS A 14 3.74 2.05 -8.28
CA LYS A 14 2.76 3.08 -8.70
C LYS A 14 3.24 4.47 -8.27
N SER A 15 2.92 5.48 -9.08
CA SER A 15 2.93 6.87 -8.60
C SER A 15 1.87 7.00 -7.50
N ILE A 16 2.12 7.86 -6.51
CA ILE A 16 1.14 8.10 -5.46
C ILE A 16 -0.17 8.70 -5.96
N SER A 17 -0.14 9.41 -7.11
CA SER A 17 -1.33 9.89 -7.81
C SER A 17 -2.24 8.77 -8.31
N ASP A 18 -1.68 7.56 -8.50
CA ASP A 18 -2.37 6.41 -9.10
C ASP A 18 -2.73 5.36 -8.02
N LEU A 19 -2.54 5.71 -6.75
CA LEU A 19 -2.84 4.86 -5.62
C LEU A 19 -4.36 4.81 -5.41
N GLU A 20 -4.88 3.62 -5.14
CA GLU A 20 -6.31 3.40 -4.92
C GLU A 20 -6.59 2.87 -3.50
N GLN A 21 -7.82 3.08 -3.01
CA GLN A 21 -8.24 2.44 -1.77
C GLN A 21 -8.20 0.93 -1.93
N GLY A 22 -7.62 0.25 -0.94
CA GLY A 22 -7.43 -1.20 -0.96
C GLY A 22 -6.08 -1.66 -1.48
N ASP A 23 -5.31 -0.81 -2.14
CA ASP A 23 -3.92 -1.10 -2.50
C ASP A 23 -3.11 -1.44 -1.23
N LYS A 24 -2.20 -2.42 -1.32
CA LYS A 24 -1.34 -2.84 -0.21
C LYS A 24 0.08 -2.33 -0.44
N ILE A 25 0.45 -1.26 0.26
CA ILE A 25 1.79 -0.68 0.21
C ILE A 25 2.74 -1.56 1.03
N ILE A 26 3.86 -1.96 0.43
CA ILE A 26 4.88 -2.76 1.08
C ILE A 26 5.40 -2.02 2.33
N ASN A 27 5.56 -2.75 3.44
CA ASN A 27 5.97 -2.26 4.77
C ASN A 27 4.99 -1.35 5.52
N LEU A 28 3.90 -0.89 4.89
CA LEU A 28 2.88 -0.05 5.52
C LEU A 28 1.57 -0.82 5.74
N GLY A 29 1.05 -1.46 4.70
CA GLY A 29 -0.20 -2.22 4.74
C GLY A 29 -1.24 -1.70 3.75
N LYS A 30 -2.50 -2.06 4.00
CA LYS A 30 -3.63 -1.72 3.14
C LYS A 30 -4.03 -0.26 3.29
N VAL A 31 -4.18 0.43 2.17
CA VAL A 31 -4.72 1.78 2.06
C VAL A 31 -6.21 1.74 2.38
N LEU A 32 -6.64 2.52 3.37
CA LEU A 32 -8.04 2.67 3.73
C LEU A 32 -8.64 3.91 3.09
N GLU A 33 -7.95 5.03 3.19
CA GLU A 33 -8.42 6.33 2.74
C GLU A 33 -7.23 7.11 2.17
N ILE A 34 -7.51 7.97 1.19
CA ILE A 34 -6.53 8.81 0.50
C ILE A 34 -7.08 10.22 0.53
N GLU A 35 -6.30 11.15 1.07
CA GLU A 35 -6.62 12.56 1.09
C GLU A 35 -5.57 13.33 0.28
N GLU A 36 -6.06 14.10 -0.69
CA GLU A 36 -5.20 14.91 -1.55
C GLU A 36 -5.21 16.38 -1.12
N SER A 37 -4.04 16.94 -0.87
CA SER A 37 -3.85 18.39 -0.68
C SER A 37 -3.06 19.00 -1.84
N ALA A 38 -2.86 20.32 -1.85
CA ALA A 38 -2.01 20.96 -2.85
C ALA A 38 -0.53 20.49 -2.77
N GLU A 39 -0.04 20.15 -1.58
CA GLU A 39 1.39 19.91 -1.33
C GLU A 39 1.75 18.43 -1.20
N PHE A 40 0.81 17.61 -0.72
CA PHE A 40 1.06 16.20 -0.39
C PHE A 40 -0.19 15.33 -0.55
N TYR A 41 0.03 14.01 -0.56
CA TYR A 41 -1.00 13.01 -0.30
C TYR A 41 -0.89 12.50 1.13
N ALA A 42 -2.02 12.43 1.84
CA ALA A 42 -2.14 11.76 3.13
C ALA A 42 -2.83 10.41 2.93
N ILE A 43 -2.11 9.34 3.26
CA ILE A 43 -2.57 7.97 3.14
C ILE A 43 -2.89 7.46 4.54
N ILE A 44 -4.13 7.00 4.73
CA ILE A 44 -4.58 6.41 5.98
C ILE A 44 -4.53 4.90 5.84
N ILE A 45 -3.85 4.22 6.76
CA ILE A 45 -3.71 2.76 6.80
C ILE A 45 -4.11 2.22 8.17
N LEU A 46 -4.51 0.95 8.25
CA LEU A 46 -4.66 0.23 9.51
C LEU A 46 -3.43 -0.62 9.79
N ARG A 47 -2.70 -0.29 10.85
CA ARG A 47 -1.52 -1.06 11.29
C ARG A 47 -1.53 -1.17 12.81
N MET A 48 -1.21 -2.35 13.34
CA MET A 48 -1.21 -2.61 14.79
C MET A 48 -2.54 -2.22 15.47
N ASN A 49 -3.68 -2.51 14.82
CA ASN A 49 -5.03 -2.15 15.27
C ASN A 49 -5.27 -0.64 15.48
N GLN A 50 -4.48 0.22 14.83
CA GLN A 50 -4.64 1.67 14.88
C GLN A 50 -4.64 2.26 13.47
N LYS A 51 -5.46 3.30 13.26
CA LYS A 51 -5.37 4.12 12.05
C LYS A 51 -4.10 4.97 12.15
N GLN A 52 -3.27 4.91 11.12
CA GLN A 52 -2.05 5.70 10.99
C GLN A 52 -2.11 6.53 9.71
N VAL A 53 -1.57 7.75 9.77
CA VAL A 53 -1.52 8.68 8.63
C VAL A 53 -0.08 8.83 8.17
N PHE A 54 0.16 8.57 6.89
CA PHE A 54 1.46 8.79 6.24
C PHE A 54 1.31 9.87 5.20
N LYS A 55 2.20 10.87 5.24
CA LYS A 55 2.24 11.94 4.24
C LYS A 55 3.37 11.67 3.26
N PHE A 56 3.11 11.96 2.00
CA PHE A 56 4.04 11.75 0.91
C PHE A 56 3.99 12.91 -0.07
N GLU A 57 5.13 13.23 -0.66
CA GLU A 57 5.25 14.25 -1.71
C GLU A 57 4.53 13.78 -2.98
N LYS A 58 4.06 14.73 -3.80
CA LYS A 58 3.27 14.48 -5.01
C LYS A 58 3.93 13.57 -6.04
N ASN A 59 5.26 13.55 -6.09
CA ASN A 59 6.07 12.79 -7.04
C ASN A 59 6.58 11.46 -6.44
N THR A 60 6.07 11.04 -5.29
CA THR A 60 6.49 9.79 -4.65
C THR A 60 6.02 8.58 -5.46
N SER A 61 6.92 7.62 -5.69
CA SER A 61 6.57 6.28 -6.17
C SER A 61 6.56 5.29 -5.00
N LEU A 62 5.54 4.44 -4.94
CA LEU A 62 5.33 3.45 -3.90
C LEU A 62 5.44 2.04 -4.46
N TYR A 63 6.00 1.14 -3.67
CA TYR A 63 6.02 -0.29 -3.96
C TYR A 63 4.78 -0.94 -3.36
N LEU A 64 4.01 -1.65 -4.17
CA LEU A 64 2.79 -2.34 -3.79
C LEU A 64 2.97 -3.85 -3.96
N SER A 65 2.30 -4.62 -3.11
CA SER A 65 2.18 -6.06 -3.28
C SER A 65 0.82 -6.40 -3.87
N LYS A 66 0.79 -7.19 -4.95
CA LYS A 66 -0.46 -7.78 -5.46
C LYS A 66 -0.82 -9.02 -4.65
N GLU A 67 -2.04 -9.04 -4.09
CA GLU A 67 -2.64 -10.30 -3.69
C GLU A 67 -2.90 -11.11 -4.97
N VAL A 68 -2.31 -12.30 -5.03
CA VAL A 68 -2.66 -13.29 -6.04
C VAL A 68 -3.88 -14.01 -5.49
N GLU A 69 -5.07 -13.74 -6.04
CA GLU A 69 -6.24 -14.54 -5.69
C GLU A 69 -5.93 -16.01 -6.01
N PRO A 70 -6.12 -16.93 -5.04
CA PRO A 70 -5.98 -18.35 -5.32
C PRO A 70 -7.10 -18.75 -6.28
N GLY A 71 -6.73 -19.11 -7.51
CA GLY A 71 -7.64 -19.68 -8.50
C GLY A 71 -8.14 -21.08 -8.13
#